data_AF-A0A2D7BVD6-F1
#
_entry.id   AF-A0A2D7BVD6-F1
#
_cell.length_a   1.000
_cell.length_b   1.000
_cell.length_c   1.000
_cell.angle_alpha   90.00
_cell.angle_beta   90.00
_cell.angle_gamma   90.00
#
_symmetry.space_group_name_H-M   'P 1'
#
loop_
_entity.id
_entity.type
_entity.pdbx_description
1 polymer ?
#
loop_
_entity_poly.entity_id
_entity_poly.type
_entity_poly.pdbx_seq_one_letter_code
_entity_poly.pdbx_strand_id
1 'polypeptide(L)'
;MALKTTSLISDNSVTANTIKTTNSGTAGDAITTDGSGNLVFKTLHGAQPNVSYKNANFSINAGENVQLDTRVNSVFVTLPASPTTGDAVHISDGGGNLSSLPATILRNGNTIMDLAEDLIVDYNLASFGLVYNGSTWRIF
;
A
#
# COMPACT_ATOMS: atom_id res chain seq x y z
N MET A 1 -30.31 49.34 19.93
CA MET A 1 -30.21 47.90 19.63
C MET A 1 -29.28 47.76 18.44
N ALA A 2 -28.02 47.37 18.65
CA ALA A 2 -27.05 47.29 17.56
C ALA A 2 -27.35 46.05 16.70
N LEU A 3 -27.53 46.28 15.40
CA LEU A 3 -27.81 45.24 14.42
C LEU A 3 -26.60 44.31 14.35
N LYS A 4 -26.78 43.04 14.74
CA LYS A 4 -25.77 41.99 14.58
C LYS A 4 -25.73 41.66 13.09
N THR A 5 -24.86 42.33 12.33
CA THR A 5 -24.61 42.00 10.94
C THR A 5 -23.97 40.62 10.88
N THR A 6 -24.74 39.63 10.46
CA THR A 6 -24.18 38.37 9.99
C THR A 6 -23.29 38.70 8.79
N SER A 7 -21.97 38.55 8.95
CA SER A 7 -21.02 38.65 7.85
C SER A 7 -21.39 37.62 6.78
N LEU A 8 -22.12 38.06 5.76
CA LEU A 8 -22.23 37.34 4.50
C LEU A 8 -20.86 37.45 3.81
N ILE A 9 -20.38 36.37 3.21
CA ILE A 9 -19.13 36.34 2.47
C ILE A 9 -19.25 37.37 1.34
N SER A 10 -18.48 38.45 1.42
CA SER A 10 -18.55 39.59 0.49
C SER A 10 -17.82 39.34 -0.82
N ASP A 11 -16.99 38.31 -0.88
CA ASP A 11 -16.23 37.94 -2.08
C ASP A 11 -16.91 36.77 -2.79
N ASN A 12 -17.11 36.92 -4.10
CA ASN A 12 -17.59 35.86 -4.98
C ASN A 12 -16.53 34.75 -5.21
N SER A 13 -15.46 34.72 -4.41
CA SER A 13 -14.39 33.74 -4.43
C SER A 13 -14.09 33.29 -3.00
N VAL A 14 -14.38 32.02 -2.70
CA VAL A 14 -13.87 31.35 -1.50
C VAL A 14 -12.56 30.70 -1.91
N THR A 15 -11.44 31.24 -1.42
CA THR A 15 -10.12 30.62 -1.64
C THR A 15 -9.86 29.58 -0.55
N ALA A 16 -8.97 28.62 -0.79
CA ALA A 16 -8.61 27.60 0.22
C ALA A 16 -8.16 28.24 1.56
N ASN A 17 -7.48 29.39 1.52
CA ASN A 17 -7.04 30.13 2.70
C ASN A 17 -8.19 30.78 3.50
N THR A 18 -9.38 30.96 2.91
CA THR A 18 -10.54 31.53 3.59
C THR A 18 -11.55 30.48 4.05
N ILE A 19 -11.30 29.20 3.76
CA ILE A 19 -12.07 28.07 4.30
C ILE A 19 -11.47 27.70 5.66
N LYS A 20 -12.31 27.70 6.71
CA LYS A 20 -11.88 27.24 8.04
C LYS A 20 -11.71 25.72 8.04
N THR A 21 -10.50 25.25 7.79
CA THR A 21 -10.10 23.85 7.98
C THR A 21 -9.30 23.69 9.27
N THR A 22 -9.29 22.49 9.86
CA THR A 22 -8.50 22.22 11.08
C THR A 22 -7.05 21.82 10.80
N ASN A 23 -6.69 21.64 9.53
CA ASN A 23 -5.34 21.34 9.04
C ASN A 23 -5.01 22.10 7.75
N SER A 24 -3.74 22.10 7.36
CA SER A 24 -3.26 22.56 6.06
C SER A 24 -3.31 21.41 5.04
N GLY A 25 -3.66 21.72 3.78
CA GLY A 25 -3.62 20.77 2.67
C GLY A 25 -2.32 20.83 1.87
N THR A 26 -2.07 19.78 1.11
CA THR A 26 -1.02 19.69 0.07
C THR A 26 -1.66 19.69 -1.33
N ALA A 27 -0.84 19.89 -2.36
CA ALA A 27 -1.33 19.87 -3.74
C ALA A 27 -1.96 18.51 -4.07
N GLY A 28 -3.23 18.52 -4.49
CA GLY A 28 -4.01 17.32 -4.79
C GLY A 28 -4.99 16.91 -3.69
N ASP A 29 -4.87 17.41 -2.46
CA ASP A 29 -5.85 17.12 -1.43
C ASP A 29 -7.23 17.69 -1.78
N ALA A 30 -8.29 17.03 -1.31
CA ALA A 30 -9.64 17.54 -1.38
C ALA A 30 -10.11 18.01 0.00
N ILE A 31 -11.14 18.85 0.01
CA ILE A 31 -11.80 19.27 1.23
C ILE A 31 -12.90 18.26 1.55
N THR A 32 -12.82 17.66 2.73
CA THR A 32 -13.80 16.70 3.25
C THR A 32 -14.33 17.14 4.60
N THR A 33 -15.33 16.45 5.13
CA THR A 33 -15.74 16.60 6.53
C THR A 33 -14.96 15.63 7.41
N ASP A 34 -14.70 15.97 8.67
CA ASP A 34 -14.18 15.03 9.68
C ASP A 34 -15.29 14.21 10.37
N GLY A 35 -16.57 14.40 9.99
CA GLY A 35 -17.73 13.78 10.62
C GLY A 35 -18.15 14.41 11.95
N SER A 36 -17.42 15.42 12.43
CA SER A 36 -17.68 16.18 13.65
C SER A 36 -18.05 17.65 13.35
N GLY A 37 -18.43 17.93 12.10
CA GLY A 37 -18.84 19.26 11.65
C GLY A 37 -17.70 20.19 11.25
N ASN A 38 -16.46 19.70 11.19
CA ASN A 38 -15.33 20.49 10.66
C ASN A 38 -15.01 20.10 9.22
N LEU A 39 -14.44 21.05 8.47
CA LEU A 39 -13.81 20.79 7.19
C LEU A 39 -12.33 20.45 7.41
N VAL A 40 -11.82 19.49 6.64
CA VAL A 40 -10.43 19.05 6.68
C VAL A 40 -9.91 18.86 5.26
N PHE A 41 -8.64 19.16 5.03
CA PHE A 41 -7.95 18.69 3.83
C PHE A 41 -7.59 17.23 4.01
N LYS A 42 -7.95 16.41 3.03
CA LYS A 42 -7.66 14.98 3.03
C LYS A 42 -7.31 14.54 1.62
N THR A 43 -6.26 13.75 1.50
CA THR A 43 -5.95 13.04 0.27
C THR A 43 -7.09 12.05 -0.02
N LEU A 44 -7.86 12.30 -1.08
CA LEU A 44 -9.02 11.47 -1.47
C LEU A 44 -8.67 10.40 -2.48
N HIS A 45 -7.58 10.58 -3.22
CA HIS A 45 -6.97 9.49 -3.97
C HIS A 45 -6.23 8.63 -2.94
N GLY A 46 -6.49 7.33 -2.94
CA GLY A 46 -5.62 6.40 -2.22
C GLY A 46 -4.22 6.68 -2.74
N ALA A 47 -3.30 7.08 -1.84
CA ALA A 47 -1.91 7.26 -2.21
C ALA A 47 -1.51 6.05 -3.06
N GLN A 48 -1.01 6.28 -4.27
CA GLN A 48 -0.58 5.18 -5.13
C GLN A 48 0.27 4.25 -4.28
N PRO A 49 -0.02 2.93 -4.25
CA PRO A 49 0.71 2.02 -3.38
C PRO A 49 2.20 2.20 -3.63
N ASN A 50 2.96 2.52 -2.58
CA ASN A 50 4.40 2.67 -2.72
C ASN A 50 4.97 1.33 -3.16
N VAL A 51 5.60 1.30 -4.34
CA VAL A 51 6.27 0.11 -4.86
C VAL A 51 7.76 0.27 -4.61
N SER A 52 8.34 -0.65 -3.83
CA SER A 52 9.78 -0.70 -3.60
C SER A 52 10.46 -1.62 -4.60
N TYR A 53 11.70 -1.30 -4.99
CA TYR A 53 12.51 -2.15 -5.85
C TYR A 53 13.54 -2.91 -5.02
N LYS A 54 13.67 -4.22 -5.22
CA LYS A 54 14.62 -5.07 -4.47
C LYS A 54 15.27 -6.11 -5.38
N ASN A 55 16.58 -6.27 -5.24
CA ASN A 55 17.41 -7.17 -6.05
C ASN A 55 18.30 -8.11 -5.20
N ALA A 56 18.02 -8.21 -3.91
CA ALA A 56 18.73 -9.07 -2.95
C ALA A 56 17.72 -9.63 -1.95
N ASN A 57 18.11 -10.65 -1.18
CA ASN A 57 17.24 -11.30 -0.18
C ASN A 57 16.70 -10.30 0.84
N PHE A 58 15.43 -10.43 1.22
CA PHE A 58 14.78 -9.53 2.17
C PHE A 58 13.58 -10.17 2.88
N SER A 59 13.10 -9.52 3.94
CA SER A 59 11.80 -9.81 4.56
C SER A 59 10.79 -8.75 4.10
N ILE A 60 9.61 -9.19 3.67
CA ILE A 60 8.51 -8.32 3.24
C ILE A 60 7.57 -8.07 4.41
N ASN A 61 7.10 -6.83 4.55
CA ASN A 61 6.12 -6.45 5.59
C ASN A 61 4.70 -6.47 5.03
N ALA A 62 3.70 -6.67 5.91
CA ALA A 62 2.30 -6.55 5.54
C ALA A 62 2.01 -5.15 4.94
N GLY A 63 1.24 -5.13 3.86
CA GLY A 63 0.90 -3.93 3.08
C GLY A 63 1.94 -3.50 2.05
N GLU A 64 3.11 -4.15 1.98
CA GLU A 64 4.15 -3.77 1.02
C GLU A 64 3.86 -4.27 -0.40
N ASN A 65 4.23 -3.43 -1.36
CA ASN A 65 4.27 -3.75 -2.78
C ASN A 65 5.75 -3.73 -3.22
N VAL A 66 6.20 -4.82 -3.84
CA VAL A 66 7.59 -4.97 -4.24
C VAL A 66 7.71 -5.35 -5.71
N GLN A 67 8.61 -4.66 -6.41
CA GLN A 67 9.21 -5.11 -7.66
C GLN A 67 10.52 -5.82 -7.36
N LEU A 68 10.54 -7.11 -7.66
CA LEU A 68 11.68 -7.96 -7.49
C LEU A 68 12.50 -8.01 -8.79
N ASP A 69 13.81 -7.85 -8.67
CA ASP A 69 14.75 -7.99 -9.79
C ASP A 69 15.71 -9.15 -9.54
N THR A 70 15.54 -10.20 -10.34
CA THR A 70 16.43 -11.37 -10.32
C THR A 70 17.41 -11.39 -11.49
N ARG A 71 17.67 -10.27 -12.19
CA ARG A 71 18.60 -10.24 -13.35
C ARG A 71 20.02 -10.74 -13.04
N VAL A 72 20.46 -10.64 -11.78
CA VAL A 72 21.82 -11.01 -11.34
C VAL A 72 21.82 -12.32 -10.56
N ASN A 73 20.84 -12.53 -9.68
CA ASN A 73 20.75 -13.71 -8.83
C ASN A 73 19.28 -14.02 -8.50
N SER A 74 19.00 -15.28 -8.20
CA SER A 74 17.77 -15.67 -7.50
C SER A 74 17.65 -14.93 -6.17
N VAL A 75 16.43 -14.63 -5.77
CA VAL A 75 16.15 -13.86 -4.54
C VAL A 75 15.19 -14.63 -3.65
N PHE A 76 15.52 -14.65 -2.36
CA PHE A 76 14.66 -15.16 -1.29
C PHE A 76 13.86 -14.01 -0.66
N VAL A 77 12.54 -14.18 -0.61
CA VAL A 77 11.62 -13.22 0.01
C VAL A 77 10.97 -13.87 1.23
N THR A 78 11.27 -13.37 2.42
CA THR A 78 10.73 -13.92 3.67
C THR A 78 9.41 -13.25 4.04
N LEU A 79 8.32 -14.02 4.13
CA LEU A 79 7.01 -13.52 4.56
C LEU A 79 7.03 -13.07 6.04
N PRO A 80 6.04 -12.28 6.49
CA PRO A 80 5.87 -11.97 7.90
C PRO A 80 5.78 -13.23 8.78
N ALA A 81 6.52 -13.25 9.91
CA ALA A 81 6.50 -14.37 10.85
C ALA A 81 5.16 -14.47 11.62
N SER A 82 4.56 -13.32 11.91
CA SER A 82 3.34 -13.19 12.71
C SER A 82 2.28 -12.35 11.99
N PRO A 83 1.76 -12.81 10.83
CA PRO A 83 0.71 -12.10 10.11
C PRO A 83 -0.61 -12.16 10.88
N THR A 84 -1.45 -11.15 10.67
CA THR A 84 -2.84 -11.08 11.12
C THR A 84 -3.78 -11.35 9.95
N THR A 85 -5.01 -11.80 10.24
CA THR A 85 -6.02 -12.06 9.19
C THR A 85 -6.26 -10.81 8.35
N GLY A 86 -6.09 -10.94 7.03
CA GLY A 86 -6.23 -9.85 6.06
C GLY A 86 -4.91 -9.16 5.70
N ASP A 87 -3.80 -9.46 6.38
CA ASP A 87 -2.49 -8.97 5.97
C ASP A 87 -2.15 -9.48 4.58
N ALA A 88 -1.78 -8.57 3.69
CA ALA A 88 -1.47 -8.87 2.31
C ALA A 88 -0.11 -8.31 1.90
N VAL A 89 0.55 -8.98 0.98
CA VAL A 89 1.77 -8.52 0.32
C VAL A 89 1.61 -8.69 -1.18
N HIS A 90 2.24 -7.81 -1.97
CA HIS A 90 2.21 -7.90 -3.43
C HIS A 90 3.63 -7.91 -4.00
N ILE A 91 3.89 -8.87 -4.88
CA ILE A 91 5.21 -9.10 -5.47
C ILE A 91 5.05 -9.17 -6.98
N SER A 92 5.91 -8.44 -7.69
CA SER A 92 5.94 -8.38 -9.14
C SER A 92 7.36 -8.54 -9.65
N ASP A 93 7.52 -9.20 -10.80
CA ASP A 93 8.80 -9.35 -11.49
C ASP A 93 9.16 -8.04 -12.21
N GLY A 94 9.97 -7.20 -11.54
CA GLY A 94 10.54 -5.99 -12.15
C GLY A 94 11.76 -6.27 -13.03
N GLY A 95 12.39 -7.44 -12.86
CA GLY A 95 13.56 -7.89 -13.61
C GLY A 95 13.22 -8.46 -14.99
N GLY A 96 12.11 -9.18 -15.08
CA GLY A 96 11.66 -9.93 -16.26
C GLY A 96 12.34 -11.30 -16.42
N ASN A 97 13.00 -11.81 -15.37
CA ASN A 97 13.98 -12.90 -15.47
C ASN A 97 13.71 -14.09 -14.53
N LEU A 98 12.52 -14.18 -13.92
CA LEU A 98 12.18 -15.26 -13.00
C LEU A 98 12.30 -16.67 -13.59
N SER A 99 12.12 -16.85 -14.90
CA SER A 99 12.28 -18.16 -15.54
C SER A 99 13.72 -18.69 -15.53
N SER A 100 14.70 -17.79 -15.50
CA SER A 100 16.12 -18.15 -15.50
C SER A 100 16.71 -18.09 -14.10
N LEU A 101 16.24 -17.13 -13.29
CA LEU A 101 16.68 -16.88 -11.92
C LEU A 101 15.43 -16.75 -11.06
N PRO A 102 14.86 -17.88 -10.59
CA PRO A 102 13.58 -17.88 -9.90
C PRO A 102 13.67 -17.21 -8.53
N ALA A 103 12.53 -16.71 -8.07
CA ALA A 103 12.35 -16.20 -6.72
C ALA A 103 11.79 -17.30 -5.83
N THR A 104 12.23 -17.34 -4.57
CA THR A 104 11.69 -18.25 -3.56
C THR A 104 11.06 -17.45 -2.43
N ILE A 105 9.76 -17.66 -2.23
CA ILE A 105 8.99 -17.04 -1.16
C ILE A 105 9.06 -17.95 0.06
N LEU A 106 9.82 -17.53 1.06
CA LEU A 106 10.03 -18.26 2.31
C LEU A 106 8.84 -18.06 3.25
N ARG A 107 8.28 -19.16 3.70
CA ARG A 107 7.02 -19.21 4.47
C ARG A 107 7.07 -18.60 5.88
N ASN A 108 8.28 -18.49 6.44
CA ASN A 108 8.57 -17.92 7.77
C ASN A 108 7.67 -18.44 8.92
N GLY A 109 7.51 -19.76 8.98
CA GLY A 109 6.74 -20.43 10.05
C GLY A 109 5.28 -20.71 9.73
N ASN A 110 4.65 -19.92 8.85
CA ASN A 110 3.28 -20.16 8.38
C ASN A 110 3.26 -21.10 7.15
N THR A 111 2.10 -21.62 6.76
CA THR A 111 1.96 -22.39 5.50
C THR A 111 1.59 -21.48 4.33
N ILE A 112 1.94 -21.88 3.12
CA ILE A 112 1.50 -21.23 1.88
C ILE A 112 0.59 -22.22 1.15
N MET A 113 -0.64 -21.82 0.81
CA MET A 113 -1.63 -22.69 0.16
C MET A 113 -1.91 -24.01 0.93
N ASP A 114 -1.89 -23.96 2.27
CA ASP A 114 -1.97 -25.13 3.19
C ASP A 114 -0.79 -26.09 3.15
N LEU A 115 0.29 -25.72 2.44
CA LEU A 115 1.49 -26.53 2.31
C LEU A 115 2.61 -25.98 3.19
N ALA A 116 3.36 -26.90 3.82
CA ALA A 116 4.52 -26.58 4.65
C ALA A 116 5.80 -26.50 3.82
N GLU A 117 5.71 -25.88 2.64
CA GLU A 117 6.79 -25.70 1.67
C GLU A 117 6.86 -24.24 1.22
N ASP A 118 8.03 -23.85 0.70
CA ASP A 118 8.25 -22.51 0.17
C ASP A 118 7.71 -22.42 -1.27
N LEU A 119 7.19 -21.25 -1.66
CA LEU A 119 6.65 -21.03 -3.00
C LEU A 119 7.78 -20.59 -3.95
N ILE A 120 8.02 -21.35 -5.00
CA ILE A 120 8.95 -20.98 -6.07
C ILE A 120 8.16 -20.31 -7.19
N VAL A 121 8.66 -19.17 -7.66
CA VAL A 121 8.08 -18.43 -8.79
C VAL A 121 9.14 -18.32 -9.89
N ASP A 122 8.87 -19.01 -10.99
CA ASP A 122 9.77 -19.20 -12.13
C ASP A 122 9.12 -18.80 -13.48
N TYR A 123 8.10 -17.93 -13.43
CA TYR A 123 7.45 -17.40 -14.62
C TYR A 123 7.78 -15.91 -14.80
N ASN A 124 8.31 -15.54 -15.96
CA ASN A 124 8.67 -14.15 -16.26
C ASN A 124 7.46 -13.22 -16.21
N LEU A 125 7.69 -11.99 -15.74
CA LEU A 125 6.67 -10.94 -15.64
C LEU A 125 5.49 -11.32 -14.74
N ALA A 126 5.66 -12.31 -13.85
CA ALA A 126 4.65 -12.67 -12.85
C ALA A 126 4.38 -11.48 -11.92
N SER A 127 3.10 -11.27 -11.58
CA SER A 127 2.65 -10.34 -10.55
C SER A 127 1.54 -11.01 -9.77
N PHE A 128 1.69 -11.11 -8.46
CA PHE A 128 0.76 -11.86 -7.62
C PHE A 128 0.74 -11.31 -6.19
N GLY A 129 -0.42 -11.43 -5.55
CA GLY A 129 -0.62 -11.11 -4.15
C GLY A 129 -0.64 -12.36 -3.28
N LEU A 130 -0.22 -12.23 -2.03
CA LEU A 130 -0.44 -13.22 -0.99
C LEU A 130 -1.20 -12.56 0.15
N VAL A 131 -2.31 -13.15 0.60
CA VAL A 131 -3.10 -12.68 1.75
C VAL A 131 -3.15 -13.77 2.82
N TYR A 132 -2.98 -13.39 4.08
CA TYR A 132 -3.11 -14.31 5.21
C TYR A 132 -4.57 -14.42 5.63
N ASN A 133 -5.13 -15.63 5.63
CA ASN A 133 -6.55 -15.85 5.97
C ASN A 133 -6.80 -16.11 7.48
N GLY A 134 -5.76 -16.01 8.32
CA GLY A 134 -5.80 -16.38 9.73
C GLY A 134 -5.17 -17.73 10.07
N SER A 135 -4.84 -18.54 9.06
CA SER A 135 -4.12 -19.81 9.24
C SER A 135 -2.97 -20.01 8.26
N THR A 136 -3.05 -19.41 7.08
CA THR A 136 -2.21 -19.76 5.92
C THR A 136 -2.25 -18.62 4.90
N TRP A 137 -1.20 -18.52 4.09
CA TRP A 137 -1.15 -17.58 2.98
C TRP A 137 -1.89 -18.14 1.76
N ARG A 138 -2.64 -17.27 1.07
CA ARG A 138 -3.37 -17.58 -0.17
C ARG A 138 -2.99 -16.61 -1.27
N ILE A 139 -2.79 -17.14 -2.48
CA ILE A 139 -2.68 -16.31 -3.68
C ILE A 139 -4.06 -15.67 -3.97
N PHE A 140 -4.09 -14.39 -4.32
CA PHE A 140 -5.31 -13.65 -4.69
C PHE A 140 -5.10 -12.77 -5.92
#